data_AF-A0A0M6WMV4-F1
#
_entry.id   AF-A0A0M6WMV4-F1
#
_cell.length_a   1.000
_cell.length_b   1.000
_cell.length_c   1.000
_cell.angle_alpha   90.00
_cell.angle_beta   90.00
_cell.angle_gamma   90.00
#
_symmetry.space_group_name_H-M   'P 1'
#
loop_
_entity.id
_entity.type
_entity.pdbx_description
1 polymer ?
#
loop_
_entity_poly.entity_id
_entity_poly.type
_entity_poly.pdbx_seq_one_letter_code
_entity_poly.pdbx_strand_id
1 'polypeptide(L)'
;MKYYTENELQNFRFEGAYIAETCAVNGIFEMILDNVTILPQNSCNRDIREMRANELKLKIREPEITAFVEEGYKVYDADGNLKEKKEDILIAAEDQAAKLKELEGCEIYSIEQEKGVYTVSIDTEDHTFMIKVSGSADAEEWDRFLSKD
;
A
#
# COMPACT_ATOMS: atom_id res chain seq x y z
N MET A 1 13.50 19.85 7.82
CA MET A 1 12.56 19.21 8.75
C MET A 1 11.77 18.22 7.93
N LYS A 2 11.70 16.96 8.37
CA LYS A 2 10.78 15.98 7.78
C LYS A 2 9.43 16.12 8.49
N TYR A 3 8.34 15.93 7.78
CA TYR A 3 7.02 15.76 8.37
C TYR A 3 6.90 14.33 8.87
N TYR A 4 6.15 14.15 9.95
CA TYR A 4 5.97 12.87 10.62
C TYR A 4 4.55 12.83 11.19
N THR A 5 3.83 11.76 10.89
CA THR A 5 2.57 11.40 11.56
C THR A 5 2.63 9.96 12.06
N GLU A 6 1.77 9.65 13.03
CA GLU A 6 1.68 8.33 13.64
C GLU A 6 0.21 7.99 13.88
N ASN A 7 -0.24 6.83 13.40
CA ASN A 7 -1.64 6.39 13.40
C ASN A 7 -2.56 7.36 12.64
N GLU A 8 -2.08 7.88 11.51
CA GLU A 8 -2.81 8.82 10.65
C GLU A 8 -2.94 8.34 9.20
N LEU A 9 -2.72 7.05 8.93
CA LEU A 9 -2.88 6.47 7.60
C LEU A 9 -4.20 6.86 6.89
N GLN A 10 -5.31 6.95 7.64
CA GLN A 10 -6.62 7.37 7.14
C GLN A 10 -6.66 8.80 6.57
N ASN A 11 -5.66 9.63 6.87
CA ASN A 11 -5.51 11.00 6.37
C ASN A 11 -4.70 11.05 5.07
N PHE A 12 -4.37 9.90 4.48
CA PHE A 12 -3.73 9.76 3.19
C PHE A 12 -4.63 9.01 2.21
N ARG A 13 -4.53 9.35 0.93
CA ARG A 13 -5.18 8.62 -0.17
C ARG A 13 -4.10 8.13 -1.12
N PHE A 14 -4.17 6.84 -1.43
CA PHE A 14 -3.15 6.12 -2.21
C PHE A 14 -3.59 5.84 -3.65
N GLU A 15 -4.80 6.23 -4.05
CA GLU A 15 -5.25 6.15 -5.44
C GLU A 15 -4.28 6.92 -6.36
N GLY A 16 -3.71 6.24 -7.35
CA GLY A 16 -2.67 6.79 -8.24
C GLY A 16 -1.27 6.85 -7.62
N ALA A 17 -1.08 6.39 -6.38
CA ALA A 17 0.25 6.28 -5.79
C ALA A 17 0.97 5.05 -6.35
N TYR A 18 2.30 5.09 -6.38
CA TYR A 18 3.11 3.95 -6.81
C TYR A 18 4.21 3.63 -5.82
N ILE A 19 4.63 2.37 -5.82
CA ILE A 19 5.65 1.85 -4.93
C ILE A 19 7.01 2.27 -5.49
N ALA A 20 7.68 3.21 -4.84
CA ALA A 20 9.04 3.60 -5.22
C ALA A 20 10.07 2.57 -4.72
N GLU A 21 9.89 2.06 -3.50
CA GLU A 21 10.77 1.05 -2.90
C GLU A 21 10.02 0.26 -1.83
N THR A 22 10.32 -1.04 -1.72
CA THR A 22 9.89 -1.86 -0.59
C THR A 22 11.08 -2.37 0.21
N CYS A 23 10.95 -2.35 1.54
CA CYS A 23 11.93 -2.90 2.46
C CYS A 23 11.23 -3.66 3.58
N ALA A 24 11.31 -5.00 3.52
CA ALA A 24 10.84 -5.89 4.57
C ALA A 24 12.04 -6.67 5.13
N VAL A 25 12.83 -6.03 6.00
CA VAL A 25 14.06 -6.62 6.56
C VAL A 25 14.02 -6.52 8.08
N ASN A 26 14.30 -7.62 8.77
CA ASN A 26 14.52 -7.69 10.23
C ASN A 26 13.38 -7.10 11.09
N GLY A 27 12.12 -7.42 10.78
CA GLY A 27 10.97 -6.97 11.60
C GLY A 27 10.63 -5.49 11.42
N ILE A 28 10.92 -4.93 10.25
CA ILE A 28 10.41 -3.64 9.80
C ILE A 28 9.80 -3.86 8.42
N PHE A 29 8.58 -3.37 8.22
CA PHE A 29 7.89 -3.30 6.94
C PHE A 29 7.79 -1.82 6.60
N GLU A 30 8.63 -1.39 5.66
CA GLU A 30 8.69 -0.04 5.13
C GLU A 30 8.34 -0.07 3.65
N MET A 31 7.43 0.81 3.23
CA MET A 31 7.14 1.11 1.84
C MET A 31 7.41 2.58 1.59
N ILE A 32 8.16 2.88 0.53
CA ILE A 32 8.35 4.25 0.04
C ILE A 32 7.39 4.44 -1.12
N LEU A 33 6.51 5.43 -0.98
CA LEU A 33 5.40 5.67 -1.87
C LEU A 33 5.51 7.06 -2.49
N ASP A 34 5.26 7.12 -3.78
CA ASP A 34 5.19 8.37 -4.53
C ASP A 34 3.76 8.69 -4.94
N ASN A 35 3.52 9.97 -5.24
CA ASN A 35 2.22 10.47 -5.68
C ASN A 35 1.08 10.24 -4.67
N VAL A 36 1.42 10.16 -3.37
CA VAL A 36 0.44 10.01 -2.29
C VAL A 36 -0.30 11.32 -2.09
N THR A 37 -1.63 11.28 -2.04
CA THR A 37 -2.44 12.45 -1.70
C THR A 37 -2.54 12.57 -0.18
N ILE A 38 -2.17 13.73 0.36
CA ILE A 38 -2.36 14.08 1.77
C ILE A 38 -3.66 14.87 1.91
N LEU A 39 -4.57 14.38 2.76
CA LEU A 39 -5.87 15.00 2.98
C LEU A 39 -5.76 16.23 3.90
N PRO A 40 -6.74 17.17 3.85
CA PRO A 40 -6.79 18.32 4.76
C PRO A 40 -6.86 17.96 6.25
N GLN A 41 -7.27 16.74 6.58
CA GLN A 41 -7.40 16.24 7.95
C GLN A 41 -6.06 15.81 8.57
N ASN A 42 -5.01 15.65 7.76
CA ASN A 42 -3.69 15.28 8.24
C ASN A 42 -3.14 16.36 9.19
N SER A 43 -2.61 15.97 10.35
CA SER A 43 -2.20 16.92 11.39
C SER A 43 -1.03 17.82 10.99
N CYS A 44 -0.19 17.39 10.04
CA CYS A 44 0.88 18.20 9.47
C CYS A 44 0.39 19.11 8.34
N ASN A 45 -0.76 18.81 7.72
CA ASN A 45 -1.33 19.62 6.66
C ASN A 45 -2.06 20.85 7.24
N ARG A 46 -1.40 22.00 7.18
CA ARG A 46 -1.98 23.27 7.63
C ARG A 46 -2.86 23.93 6.55
N ASP A 47 -2.82 23.41 5.33
CA ASP A 47 -3.66 23.85 4.23
C ASP A 47 -5.00 23.12 4.27
N ILE A 48 -6.10 23.83 4.04
CA ILE A 48 -7.46 23.24 3.99
C ILE A 48 -7.72 22.45 2.69
N ARG A 49 -6.68 22.12 1.94
CA ARG A 49 -6.74 21.52 0.59
C ARG A 49 -5.97 20.21 0.57
N GLU A 50 -6.30 19.37 -0.40
CA GLU A 50 -5.50 18.19 -0.70
C GLU A 50 -4.13 18.60 -1.22
N MET A 51 -3.10 17.96 -0.69
CA MET A 51 -1.71 18.11 -1.10
C MET A 51 -1.19 16.77 -1.61
N ARG A 52 0.01 16.76 -2.19
CA ARG A 52 0.71 15.56 -2.63
C ARG A 52 2.03 15.42 -1.88
N ALA A 53 2.46 14.20 -1.64
CA ALA A 53 3.81 13.87 -1.24
C ALA A 53 4.43 12.82 -2.16
N ASN A 54 5.74 12.95 -2.32
CA ASN A 54 6.60 11.93 -2.88
C ASN A 54 7.55 11.44 -1.78
N GLU A 55 8.12 10.26 -1.98
CA GLU A 55 9.00 9.58 -1.05
C GLU A 55 8.37 9.43 0.35
N LEU A 56 7.04 9.26 0.40
CA LEU A 56 6.32 9.01 1.65
C LEU A 56 6.70 7.62 2.16
N LYS A 57 7.41 7.59 3.29
CA LYS A 57 7.78 6.37 3.99
C LYS A 57 6.64 5.97 4.91
N LEU A 58 5.95 4.90 4.56
CA LEU A 58 5.02 4.21 5.44
C LEU A 58 5.77 3.10 6.17
N LYS A 59 5.79 3.16 7.51
CA LYS A 59 6.42 2.15 8.36
C LYS A 59 5.39 1.52 9.28
N ILE A 60 5.35 0.19 9.34
CA ILE A 60 4.52 -0.54 10.30
C ILE A 60 5.43 -1.04 11.44
N ARG A 61 5.05 -0.72 12.68
CA ARG A 61 5.76 -1.17 13.89
C ARG A 61 5.38 -2.60 14.26
N GLU A 62 6.38 -3.39 14.65
CA GLU A 62 6.26 -4.82 14.97
C GLU A 62 5.47 -5.58 13.89
N PRO A 63 5.89 -5.48 12.62
CA PRO A 63 5.13 -5.98 11.50
C PRO A 63 5.22 -7.49 11.40
N GLU A 64 4.09 -8.13 11.14
CA GLU A 64 3.98 -9.53 10.78
C GLU A 64 3.14 -9.66 9.51
N ILE A 65 3.72 -10.22 8.44
CA ILE A 65 3.00 -10.46 7.19
C ILE A 65 2.11 -11.69 7.40
N THR A 66 0.83 -11.45 7.62
CA THR A 66 -0.18 -12.49 7.87
C THR A 66 -0.71 -13.12 6.60
N ALA A 67 -0.68 -12.40 5.48
CA ALA A 67 -1.02 -12.93 4.16
C ALA A 67 -0.30 -12.14 3.06
N PHE A 68 0.16 -12.86 2.04
CA PHE A 68 0.57 -12.26 0.77
C PHE A 68 0.00 -13.15 -0.33
N VAL A 69 -0.93 -12.61 -1.10
CA VAL A 69 -1.75 -13.33 -2.07
C VAL A 69 -1.66 -12.65 -3.42
N GLU A 70 -1.43 -13.43 -4.47
CA GLU A 70 -1.81 -13.07 -5.84
C GLU A 70 -3.28 -13.43 -6.02
N GLU A 71 -4.13 -12.43 -6.21
CA GLU A 71 -5.58 -12.62 -6.31
C GLU A 71 -5.94 -13.32 -7.62
N GLY A 72 -6.74 -14.37 -7.49
CA GLY A 72 -7.34 -15.06 -8.62
C GLY A 72 -8.48 -14.25 -9.22
N TYR A 73 -8.83 -14.55 -10.47
CA TYR A 73 -9.93 -13.89 -11.16
C TYR A 73 -10.94 -14.90 -11.71
N LYS A 74 -12.15 -14.41 -11.94
CA LYS A 74 -13.23 -15.16 -12.59
C LYS A 74 -13.66 -14.43 -13.84
N VAL A 75 -13.58 -15.10 -14.98
CA VAL A 75 -14.07 -14.58 -16.26
C VAL A 75 -15.47 -15.13 -16.50
N TYR A 76 -16.42 -14.23 -16.75
CA TYR A 76 -17.78 -14.59 -17.12
C TYR A 76 -18.01 -14.28 -18.61
N ASP A 77 -18.82 -15.09 -19.28
CA ASP A 77 -19.30 -14.77 -20.62
C ASP A 77 -20.40 -13.70 -20.60
N ALA A 78 -20.85 -13.26 -21.78
CA ALA A 78 -21.88 -12.23 -21.91
C ALA A 78 -23.26 -12.65 -21.34
N ASP A 79 -23.47 -13.95 -21.16
CA ASP A 79 -24.67 -14.54 -20.57
C ASP A 79 -24.52 -14.72 -19.04
N GLY A 80 -23.36 -14.36 -18.47
CA GLY A 80 -23.06 -14.43 -17.04
C GLY A 80 -22.57 -15.81 -16.57
N ASN A 81 -22.26 -16.73 -17.48
CA ASN A 81 -21.74 -18.05 -17.11
C ASN A 81 -20.23 -17.98 -16.85
N LEU A 82 -19.76 -18.68 -15.82
CA LEU A 82 -18.35 -18.77 -15.48
C LEU A 82 -17.60 -19.51 -16.59
N LYS A 83 -16.67 -18.82 -17.25
CA LYS A 83 -15.81 -19.35 -18.32
C LYS A 83 -14.47 -19.82 -17.79
N GLU A 84 -13.86 -19.03 -16.91
CA GLU A 84 -12.53 -19.29 -16.36
C GLU A 84 -12.47 -18.89 -14.90
N LYS A 85 -11.76 -19.69 -14.09
CA LYS A 85 -11.48 -19.40 -12.70
C LYS A 85 -10.01 -19.68 -12.45
N LYS A 86 -9.27 -18.64 -12.05
CA LYS A 86 -7.96 -18.77 -11.41
C LYS A 86 -8.19 -18.63 -9.91
N GLU A 87 -7.63 -19.54 -9.12
CA GLU A 87 -7.68 -19.46 -7.65
C GLU A 87 -6.58 -18.52 -7.14
N ASP A 88 -6.77 -18.02 -5.93
CA ASP A 88 -5.78 -17.23 -5.21
C ASP A 88 -4.50 -18.04 -4.95
N ILE A 89 -3.34 -17.41 -5.11
CA ILE A 89 -2.04 -18.04 -4.88
C ILE A 89 -1.38 -17.37 -3.67
N LEU A 90 -1.14 -18.13 -2.61
CA LEU A 90 -0.38 -17.67 -1.45
C LEU A 90 1.13 -17.65 -1.76
N ILE A 91 1.75 -16.51 -1.51
CA ILE A 91 3.21 -16.33 -1.65
C ILE A 91 3.88 -16.83 -0.36
N ALA A 92 4.74 -17.82 -0.51
CA ALA A 92 5.50 -18.41 0.60
C ALA A 92 6.46 -17.40 1.23
N ALA A 93 6.71 -17.49 2.54
CA ALA A 93 7.49 -16.51 3.30
C ALA A 93 8.89 -16.27 2.72
N GLU A 94 9.51 -17.32 2.21
CA GLU A 94 10.81 -17.30 1.53
C GLU A 94 10.82 -16.47 0.23
N ASP A 95 9.68 -16.37 -0.46
CA ASP A 95 9.52 -15.67 -1.73
C ASP A 95 8.98 -14.24 -1.55
N GLN A 96 8.44 -13.90 -0.38
CA GLN A 96 7.81 -12.59 -0.13
C GLN A 96 8.77 -11.43 -0.40
N ALA A 97 10.03 -11.53 0.01
CA ALA A 97 11.02 -10.48 -0.21
C ALA A 97 11.30 -10.26 -1.70
N ALA A 98 11.40 -11.34 -2.49
CA ALA A 98 11.60 -11.26 -3.93
C ALA A 98 10.34 -10.67 -4.62
N LYS A 99 9.15 -11.14 -4.22
CA LYS A 99 7.89 -10.66 -4.78
C LYS A 99 7.65 -9.17 -4.43
N LEU A 100 7.96 -8.72 -3.23
CA LEU A 100 7.89 -7.30 -2.86
C LEU A 100 8.80 -6.42 -3.73
N LYS A 101 9.98 -6.93 -4.11
CA LYS A 101 10.88 -6.24 -5.05
C LYS A 101 10.33 -6.20 -6.46
N GLU A 102 9.62 -7.23 -6.91
CA GLU A 102 8.95 -7.23 -8.22
C GLU A 102 7.79 -6.23 -8.30
N LEU A 103 7.19 -5.85 -7.16
CA LEU A 103 6.09 -4.87 -7.09
C LEU A 103 6.58 -3.42 -7.03
N GLU A 104 7.89 -3.18 -7.00
CA GLU A 104 8.43 -1.82 -7.14
C GLU A 104 8.08 -1.26 -8.53
N GLY A 105 7.50 -0.06 -8.56
CA GLY A 105 6.96 0.59 -9.75
C GLY A 105 5.48 0.31 -10.02
N CYS A 106 4.85 -0.63 -9.31
CA CYS A 106 3.42 -0.90 -9.45
C CYS A 106 2.56 0.17 -8.75
N GLU A 107 1.34 0.33 -9.25
CA GLU A 107 0.34 1.24 -8.70
C GLU A 107 -0.34 0.61 -7.49
N ILE A 108 -0.56 1.42 -6.47
CA ILE A 108 -1.35 1.05 -5.32
C ILE A 108 -2.79 1.43 -5.59
N TYR A 109 -3.66 0.44 -5.48
CA TYR A 109 -5.10 0.68 -5.50
C TYR A 109 -5.56 1.28 -4.17
N SER A 110 -5.17 0.64 -3.06
CA SER A 110 -5.51 1.12 -1.72
C SER A 110 -4.54 0.63 -0.65
N ILE A 111 -4.41 1.42 0.41
CA ILE A 111 -3.87 0.96 1.70
C ILE A 111 -4.89 1.31 2.76
N GLU A 112 -5.37 0.29 3.45
CA GLU A 112 -6.40 0.42 4.48
C GLU A 112 -5.93 -0.22 5.78
N GLN A 113 -6.30 0.38 6.91
CA GLN A 113 -6.04 -0.16 8.23
C GLN A 113 -7.35 -0.49 8.92
N GLU A 114 -7.48 -1.73 9.40
CA GLU A 114 -8.58 -2.14 10.25
C GLU A 114 -8.06 -2.97 11.43
N LYS A 115 -8.33 -2.51 12.67
CA LYS A 115 -8.03 -3.25 13.92
C LYS A 115 -6.56 -3.74 14.01
N GLY A 116 -5.60 -2.95 13.55
CA GLY A 116 -4.17 -3.28 13.59
C GLY A 116 -3.69 -4.16 12.43
N VAL A 117 -4.54 -4.38 11.41
CA VAL A 117 -4.17 -5.05 10.17
C VAL A 117 -4.21 -4.05 9.02
N TYR A 118 -3.07 -3.92 8.35
CA TYR A 118 -2.87 -3.10 7.16
C TYR A 118 -3.04 -3.98 5.93
N THR A 119 -3.99 -3.64 5.06
CA THR A 119 -4.22 -4.31 3.78
C THR A 119 -3.73 -3.39 2.68
N VAL A 120 -2.69 -3.83 1.96
CA VAL A 120 -2.14 -3.16 0.78
C VAL A 120 -2.65 -3.90 -0.45
N SER A 121 -3.38 -3.20 -1.30
CA SER A 121 -3.88 -3.73 -2.58
C SER A 121 -3.10 -3.09 -3.72
N ILE A 122 -2.46 -3.91 -4.54
CA ILE A 122 -1.53 -3.49 -5.59
C ILE A 122 -2.05 -4.00 -6.92
N ASP A 123 -2.28 -3.08 -7.84
CA ASP A 123 -2.70 -3.43 -9.20
C ASP A 123 -1.48 -3.45 -10.11
N THR A 124 -1.36 -4.55 -10.86
CA THR A 124 -0.40 -4.69 -11.96
C THR A 124 -1.18 -4.81 -13.28
N GLU A 125 -0.49 -4.77 -14.41
CA GLU A 125 -1.17 -4.86 -15.72
C GLU A 125 -2.03 -6.13 -15.88
N ASP A 126 -1.61 -7.25 -15.30
CA ASP A 126 -2.25 -8.56 -15.49
C ASP A 126 -2.81 -9.18 -14.20
N HIS A 127 -2.36 -8.74 -13.03
CA HIS A 127 -2.62 -9.37 -11.73
C HIS A 127 -2.86 -8.34 -10.62
N THR A 128 -3.66 -8.70 -9.62
CA THR A 128 -3.81 -7.92 -8.39
C THR A 128 -3.14 -8.69 -7.25
N PHE A 129 -2.39 -7.98 -6.42
CA PHE A 129 -1.75 -8.55 -5.24
C PHE A 129 -2.32 -7.92 -3.98
N MET A 130 -2.55 -8.74 -2.97
CA MET A 130 -2.98 -8.32 -1.64
C MET A 130 -1.93 -8.70 -0.61
N ILE A 131 -1.50 -7.73 0.19
CA ILE A 131 -0.60 -7.94 1.32
C ILE A 131 -1.32 -7.53 2.59
N LYS A 132 -1.38 -8.43 3.57
CA LYS A 132 -1.90 -8.15 4.92
C LYS A 132 -0.77 -8.18 5.92
N VAL A 133 -0.50 -7.04 6.53
CA VAL A 133 0.51 -6.88 7.57
C VAL A 133 -0.20 -6.54 8.87
N SER A 134 -0.02 -7.33 9.92
CA SER A 134 -0.41 -6.91 11.27
C SER A 134 0.70 -6.05 11.87
N GLY A 135 0.33 -5.09 12.71
CA GLY A 135 1.30 -4.26 13.42
C GLY A 135 0.67 -3.42 14.53
N SER A 136 1.49 -2.88 15.42
CA SER A 136 1.02 -2.13 16.59
C SER A 136 0.74 -0.65 16.31
N ALA A 137 1.41 -0.05 15.32
CA ALA A 137 1.20 1.32 14.88
C ALA A 137 1.78 1.55 13.47
N ASP A 138 1.29 2.58 12.78
CA ASP A 138 1.87 3.12 11.56
C ASP A 138 2.60 4.45 11.83
N ALA A 139 3.61 4.73 11.02
CA ALA A 139 4.26 6.02 10.96
C ALA A 139 4.47 6.43 9.50
N GLU A 140 4.09 7.67 9.17
CA GLU A 140 4.29 8.26 7.85
C GLU A 140 5.31 9.40 7.92
N GLU A 141 6.36 9.31 7.11
CA GLU A 141 7.40 10.34 7.01
C GLU A 141 7.53 10.84 5.57
N TRP A 142 7.55 12.16 5.35
CA TRP A 142 7.80 12.75 4.04
C TRP A 142 8.52 14.10 4.15
N ASP A 143 9.15 14.54 3.07
CA ASP A 143 10.02 15.71 3.10
C ASP A 143 9.29 17.02 2.79
N ARG A 144 8.31 17.00 1.88
CA ARG A 144 7.66 18.23 1.37
C ARG A 144 6.22 18.00 0.94
N PHE A 145 5.40 19.03 1.14
CA PHE A 145 4.10 19.13 0.48
C PHE A 145 4.27 19.67 -0.95
N LEU A 146 3.63 19.00 -1.89
CA LEU A 146 3.53 19.39 -3.29
C LEU A 146 2.07 19.75 -3.58
N SER A 147 1.85 20.71 -4.47
CA SER A 147 0.50 20.98 -4.97
C SER A 147 0.00 19.80 -5.80
N LYS A 148 -1.30 19.51 -5.69
CA LYS A 148 -2.01 18.67 -6.66
C LYS A 148 -2.33 19.57 -7.86
N ASP A 149 -1.79 19.24 -9.02
CA ASP A 149 -2.05 19.96 -10.28
C ASP A 149 -3.51 19.83 -10.73
#